data_AF-A0A7K1LGR5-F1
#
_entry.id   AF-A0A7K1LGR5-F1
#
_cell.length_a   1.000
_cell.length_b   1.000
_cell.length_c   1.000
_cell.angle_alpha   90.00
_cell.angle_beta   90.00
_cell.angle_gamma   90.00
#
_symmetry.space_group_name_H-M   'P 1'
#
loop_
_entity.id
_entity.type
_entity.pdbx_description
1 polymer ?
#
loop_
_entity_poly.entity_id
_entity_poly.type
_entity_poly.pdbx_seq_one_letter_code
_entity_poly.pdbx_strand_id
1 'polypeptide(L)'
;MATEMSQIWDLATENRVENYGSFYTSLFLMEGSSSDPGLSPDGSITPEARDMLMGVPVLYWEPPSDAENNILEAVTLGHARAIDAVEVVNGTLPLKRDSLEGVNFSLTNNRLRLESKSRWLGLFGSLPFVVDPRLAWFMEGGKTLGICIKTSKTIVVSSITSDDYPPRISVHNGILESKSSRGIIDYSARWKNVYLYNHSLFSDAQSAPDHHYRAYGASPEQEDLPSKISYKGACLGCGAAERSNEHCVPNWVAAKQKSKPVTAPVFCVSCNNHFGEVLELPLAKSSPDYVTAKSSDDPLLFSRWALKTAFTLSAASDILIQPEWMRVLRNGEMPEGFEVFASGDCSMRPGYMFAVTHFSQSEVKNGTFVFSFWMNNLAFFVVRKMNSLHQIPVLPRVYPSRIAPQYLSHGGIDFTKLHAKIIERITGEALDFTKSNPKKVKSRRE
;
A
#
# COMPACT_ATOMS: atom_id res chain seq x y z
N MET A 1 -4.89 -10.21 -33.32
CA MET A 1 -3.60 -9.51 -33.15
C MET A 1 -3.59 -8.92 -31.75
N ALA A 2 -2.96 -9.64 -30.81
CA ALA A 2 -2.90 -9.29 -29.40
C ALA A 2 -1.44 -8.90 -29.09
N THR A 3 -1.23 -7.60 -29.01
CA THR A 3 0.00 -6.89 -28.62
C THR A 3 -0.53 -5.67 -27.87
N GLU A 4 -0.16 -5.36 -26.63
CA GLU A 4 1.05 -5.65 -25.88
C GLU A 4 0.65 -6.00 -24.43
N MET A 5 1.05 -7.17 -23.94
CA MET A 5 1.35 -7.27 -22.53
C MET A 5 2.65 -6.50 -22.31
N SER A 6 2.69 -5.62 -21.32
CA SER A 6 3.94 -5.17 -20.70
C SER A 6 4.91 -6.36 -20.64
N GLN A 7 6.10 -6.16 -21.22
CA GLN A 7 6.99 -7.21 -21.72
C GLN A 7 7.03 -8.45 -20.80
N ILE A 8 6.33 -9.52 -21.18
CA ILE A 8 6.60 -10.86 -20.65
C ILE A 8 8.03 -11.18 -21.10
N TRP A 9 8.95 -11.27 -20.15
CA TRP A 9 10.30 -11.70 -20.45
C TRP A 9 10.35 -13.22 -20.59
N ASP A 10 11.11 -13.71 -21.57
CA ASP A 10 11.22 -15.13 -21.99
C ASP A 10 11.88 -16.03 -20.93
N LEU A 11 11.29 -16.09 -19.74
CA LEU A 11 11.53 -17.11 -18.70
C LEU A 11 10.40 -18.15 -18.68
N ALA A 12 9.56 -18.13 -19.72
CA ALA A 12 8.36 -18.93 -19.81
C ALA A 12 8.68 -20.42 -19.88
N THR A 13 8.15 -21.20 -18.92
CA THR A 13 8.14 -22.67 -19.02
C THR A 13 6.70 -23.14 -19.18
N GLU A 14 6.36 -23.66 -20.37
CA GLU A 14 5.02 -24.17 -20.69
C GLU A 14 4.85 -25.62 -20.21
N ASN A 15 3.75 -25.88 -19.51
CA ASN A 15 3.25 -27.18 -19.12
C ASN A 15 1.84 -27.32 -19.70
N ARG A 16 1.62 -28.27 -20.60
CA ARG A 16 0.28 -28.55 -21.13
C ARG A 16 -0.40 -29.60 -20.29
N VAL A 17 -1.63 -29.31 -19.89
CA VAL A 17 -2.48 -30.24 -19.16
C VAL A 17 -3.69 -30.56 -20.02
N GLU A 18 -3.85 -31.84 -20.37
CA GLU A 18 -4.93 -32.32 -21.20
C GLU A 18 -6.29 -31.87 -20.63
N ASN A 19 -7.19 -31.36 -21.48
CA ASN A 19 -8.51 -30.80 -21.14
C ASN A 19 -8.53 -29.51 -20.30
N TYR A 20 -7.39 -29.05 -19.78
CA TYR A 20 -7.30 -27.82 -18.97
C TYR A 20 -6.52 -26.70 -19.66
N GLY A 21 -5.76 -26.99 -20.70
CA GLY A 21 -5.06 -25.99 -21.52
C GLY A 21 -3.59 -25.84 -21.15
N SER A 22 -3.03 -24.67 -21.44
CA SER A 22 -1.63 -24.36 -21.23
C SER A 22 -1.45 -23.62 -19.92
N PHE A 23 -0.51 -24.09 -19.11
CA PHE A 23 -0.01 -23.40 -17.94
C PHE A 23 1.41 -22.96 -18.22
N TYR A 24 1.77 -21.71 -17.94
CA TYR A 24 3.16 -21.30 -18.01
C TYR A 24 3.52 -20.37 -16.87
N THR A 25 4.75 -20.48 -16.41
CA THR A 25 5.29 -19.59 -15.38
C THR A 25 6.18 -18.57 -16.05
N SER A 26 6.06 -17.28 -15.68
CA SER A 26 6.94 -16.23 -16.20
C SER A 26 7.21 -15.16 -15.14
N LEU A 27 8.21 -14.31 -15.39
CA LEU A 27 8.46 -13.10 -14.62
C LEU A 27 7.76 -11.93 -15.30
N PHE A 28 6.69 -11.43 -14.67
CA PHE A 28 6.08 -10.17 -15.08
C PHE A 28 6.99 -9.03 -14.65
N LEU A 29 7.36 -8.18 -15.61
CA LEU A 29 8.14 -6.97 -15.36
C LEU A 29 7.30 -5.73 -15.57
N MET A 30 7.48 -4.78 -14.67
CA MET A 30 6.88 -3.46 -14.78
C MET A 30 7.87 -2.40 -14.34
N GLU A 31 7.86 -1.28 -15.03
CA GLU A 31 8.56 -0.08 -14.57
C GLU A 31 7.71 0.62 -13.51
N GLY A 32 8.39 1.15 -12.51
CA GLY A 32 7.79 1.98 -11.49
C GLY A 32 8.80 3.01 -11.05
N SER A 33 8.41 3.84 -10.09
CA SER A 33 9.32 4.82 -9.50
C SER A 33 9.36 4.63 -8.00
N SER A 34 10.56 4.47 -7.44
CA SER A 34 10.74 4.64 -6.00
C SER A 34 10.86 6.13 -5.68
N SER A 35 9.86 6.64 -4.98
CA SER A 35 9.75 8.00 -4.41
C SER A 35 9.68 9.19 -5.39
N ASP A 36 8.68 10.03 -5.15
CA ASP A 36 8.47 11.43 -5.58
C ASP A 36 8.76 11.84 -7.04
N PRO A 37 7.72 11.93 -7.88
CA PRO A 37 7.47 13.19 -8.58
C PRO A 37 6.85 14.14 -7.55
N GLY A 38 7.69 14.93 -6.86
CA GLY A 38 7.19 16.15 -6.24
C GLY A 38 6.61 17.01 -7.35
N LEU A 39 5.34 17.41 -7.21
CA LEU A 39 4.81 18.51 -8.01
C LEU A 39 5.41 19.76 -7.42
N SER A 40 6.32 20.40 -8.15
CA SER A 40 6.68 21.77 -7.88
C SER A 40 5.41 22.63 -7.77
N PRO A 41 5.40 23.74 -7.00
CA PRO A 41 4.25 24.65 -6.94
C PRO A 41 3.78 25.20 -8.30
N ASP A 42 4.61 25.07 -9.33
CA ASP A 42 4.34 25.43 -10.72
C ASP A 42 3.90 24.27 -11.63
N GLY A 43 3.73 23.05 -11.07
CA GLY A 43 3.30 21.87 -11.81
C GLY A 43 4.41 21.11 -12.55
N SER A 44 5.68 21.49 -12.39
CA SER A 44 6.80 20.72 -12.95
C SER A 44 7.12 19.46 -12.14
N ILE A 45 7.47 18.37 -12.82
CA ILE A 45 7.91 17.10 -12.22
C ILE A 45 9.36 17.25 -11.78
N THR A 46 9.66 17.07 -10.49
CA THR A 46 11.04 17.13 -9.99
C THR A 46 11.85 15.89 -10.41
N PRO A 47 13.15 16.01 -10.75
CA PRO A 47 13.89 15.01 -11.54
C PRO A 47 14.49 13.83 -10.75
N GLU A 48 13.93 13.42 -9.61
CA GLU A 48 14.56 12.41 -8.74
C GLU A 48 13.73 11.16 -8.44
N ALA A 49 12.67 10.96 -9.22
CA ALA A 49 12.06 9.64 -9.42
C ALA A 49 13.16 8.62 -9.76
N ARG A 50 13.39 7.64 -8.89
CA ARG A 50 14.29 6.52 -9.24
C ARG A 50 13.48 5.49 -9.97
N ASP A 51 13.72 5.40 -11.28
CA ASP A 51 13.15 4.33 -12.08
C ASP A 51 13.53 2.98 -11.48
N MET A 52 12.54 2.14 -11.31
CA MET A 52 12.67 0.79 -10.81
C MET A 52 12.04 -0.19 -11.77
N LEU A 53 12.74 -1.29 -11.98
CA LEU A 53 12.17 -2.53 -12.47
C LEU A 53 11.58 -3.30 -11.31
N MET A 54 10.36 -3.75 -11.48
CA MET A 54 9.67 -4.66 -10.56
C MET A 54 9.51 -6.00 -11.25
N GLY A 55 9.81 -7.07 -10.52
CA GLY A 55 9.64 -8.44 -10.95
C GLY A 55 8.67 -9.18 -10.05
N VAL A 56 7.62 -9.73 -10.66
CA VAL A 56 6.63 -10.58 -10.00
C VAL A 56 6.59 -11.93 -10.69
N PRO A 57 6.80 -13.05 -9.97
CA PRO A 57 6.56 -14.36 -10.52
C PRO A 57 5.07 -14.58 -10.77
N VAL A 58 4.72 -15.10 -11.93
CA VAL A 58 3.32 -15.34 -12.32
C VAL A 58 3.15 -16.74 -12.88
N LEU A 59 2.11 -17.44 -12.41
CA LEU A 59 1.56 -18.62 -13.05
C LEU A 59 0.38 -18.19 -13.92
N TYR A 60 0.53 -18.32 -15.24
CA TYR A 60 -0.52 -18.10 -16.22
C TYR A 60 -1.25 -19.41 -16.50
N TRP A 61 -2.58 -19.29 -16.63
CA TRP A 61 -3.46 -20.34 -17.13
C TRP A 61 -4.21 -19.82 -18.36
N GLU A 62 -3.94 -20.45 -19.50
CA GLU A 62 -4.67 -20.25 -20.74
C GLU A 62 -5.50 -21.50 -21.05
N PRO A 63 -6.84 -21.44 -20.91
CA PRO A 63 -7.70 -22.54 -21.31
C PRO A 63 -7.58 -22.79 -22.84
N PRO A 64 -7.86 -24.02 -23.31
CA PRO A 64 -7.81 -24.38 -24.73
C PRO A 64 -8.62 -23.44 -25.62
N SER A 65 -8.09 -23.08 -26.79
CA SER A 65 -8.71 -22.15 -27.77
C SER A 65 -10.03 -22.64 -28.34
N ASP A 66 -10.26 -23.95 -28.37
CA ASP A 66 -11.44 -24.58 -28.98
C ASP A 66 -12.66 -24.58 -28.02
N ALA A 67 -12.59 -23.77 -26.96
CA ALA A 67 -13.61 -23.61 -25.94
C ALA A 67 -14.77 -22.71 -26.43
N GLU A 68 -15.48 -23.10 -27.49
CA GLU A 68 -16.89 -22.73 -27.68
C GLU A 68 -17.81 -23.48 -26.68
N ASN A 69 -17.25 -24.39 -25.87
CA ASN A 69 -17.97 -25.10 -24.83
C ASN A 69 -18.13 -24.25 -23.55
N ASN A 70 -19.35 -23.77 -23.33
CA ASN A 70 -19.82 -23.10 -22.09
C ASN A 70 -19.36 -23.78 -20.78
N ILE A 71 -19.08 -25.08 -20.82
CA ILE A 71 -18.65 -25.88 -19.67
C ILE A 71 -17.23 -25.52 -19.22
N LEU A 72 -16.27 -25.38 -20.13
CA LEU A 72 -14.89 -25.13 -19.75
C LEU A 72 -14.70 -23.71 -19.24
N GLU A 73 -15.38 -22.74 -19.86
CA GLU A 73 -15.46 -21.37 -19.34
C GLU A 73 -16.10 -21.34 -17.95
N ALA A 74 -17.18 -22.10 -17.71
CA ALA A 74 -17.79 -22.20 -16.39
C ALA A 74 -16.84 -22.82 -15.34
N VAL A 75 -16.03 -23.81 -15.73
CA VAL A 75 -14.99 -24.39 -14.87
C VAL A 75 -13.89 -23.36 -14.58
N THR A 76 -13.40 -22.63 -15.57
CA THR A 76 -12.41 -21.56 -15.41
C THR A 76 -12.91 -20.46 -14.49
N LEU A 77 -14.15 -20.00 -14.69
CA LEU A 77 -14.80 -19.03 -13.82
C LEU A 77 -15.03 -19.58 -12.40
N GLY A 78 -15.33 -20.87 -12.27
CA GLY A 78 -15.45 -21.55 -10.98
C GLY A 78 -14.14 -21.54 -10.20
N HIS A 79 -13.02 -21.85 -10.85
CA HIS A 79 -11.69 -21.77 -10.25
C HIS A 79 -11.29 -20.33 -9.92
N ALA A 80 -11.52 -19.38 -10.84
CA ALA A 80 -11.28 -17.97 -10.60
C ALA A 80 -12.00 -17.47 -9.33
N ARG A 81 -13.27 -17.85 -9.15
CA ARG A 81 -14.03 -17.55 -7.92
C ARG A 81 -13.46 -18.25 -6.69
N ALA A 82 -13.01 -19.50 -6.83
CA ALA A 82 -12.45 -20.27 -5.72
C ALA A 82 -11.12 -19.69 -5.20
N ILE A 83 -10.35 -19.03 -6.07
CA ILE A 83 -9.12 -18.33 -5.71
C ILE A 83 -9.33 -16.83 -5.47
N ASP A 84 -10.59 -16.40 -5.36
CA ASP A 84 -10.97 -15.01 -5.12
C ASP A 84 -10.30 -14.05 -6.13
N ALA A 85 -10.22 -14.47 -7.40
CA ALA A 85 -9.59 -13.68 -8.45
C ALA A 85 -10.41 -12.43 -8.78
N VAL A 86 -9.70 -11.35 -9.09
CA VAL A 86 -10.28 -10.07 -9.50
C VAL A 86 -9.92 -9.79 -10.95
N GLU A 87 -10.86 -9.20 -11.69
CA GLU A 87 -10.59 -8.72 -13.03
C GLU A 87 -9.56 -7.59 -13.01
N VAL A 88 -8.62 -7.60 -13.95
CA VAL A 88 -7.62 -6.54 -14.11
C VAL A 88 -7.52 -6.06 -15.54
N VAL A 89 -7.09 -4.81 -15.68
CA VAL A 89 -6.78 -4.21 -16.97
C VAL A 89 -5.42 -4.73 -17.45
N ASN A 90 -5.27 -4.95 -18.76
CA ASN A 90 -3.98 -5.31 -19.34
C ASN A 90 -2.91 -4.27 -18.97
N GLY A 91 -1.74 -4.74 -18.54
CA GLY A 91 -0.59 -3.89 -18.18
C GLY A 91 -0.48 -3.54 -16.69
N THR A 92 -1.44 -3.91 -15.84
CA THR A 92 -1.30 -3.75 -14.39
C THR A 92 -0.54 -4.91 -13.76
N LEU A 93 0.07 -4.69 -12.59
CA LEU A 93 0.69 -5.77 -11.81
C LEU A 93 -0.31 -6.93 -11.61
N PRO A 94 0.09 -8.18 -11.94
CA PRO A 94 -0.76 -9.37 -11.83
C PRO A 94 -0.83 -9.88 -10.39
N LEU A 95 -1.13 -8.98 -9.46
CA LEU A 95 -1.28 -9.27 -8.05
C LEU A 95 -2.61 -8.70 -7.59
N LYS A 96 -3.37 -9.53 -6.91
CA LYS A 96 -4.41 -9.05 -6.01
C LYS A 96 -3.76 -8.47 -4.75
N ARG A 97 -4.36 -7.40 -4.24
CA ARG A 97 -4.03 -6.78 -2.95
C ARG A 97 -4.13 -7.76 -1.80
N ASP A 98 -5.26 -8.45 -1.68
CA ASP A 98 -5.50 -9.46 -0.66
C ASP A 98 -4.81 -10.77 -1.09
N SER A 99 -4.09 -11.41 -0.18
CA SER A 99 -3.54 -12.75 -0.39
C SER A 99 -4.61 -13.81 -0.18
N LEU A 100 -4.59 -14.86 -0.99
CA LEU A 100 -5.52 -15.97 -0.87
C LEU A 100 -5.30 -16.77 0.43
N GLU A 101 -6.26 -16.72 1.34
CA GLU A 101 -6.18 -17.45 2.61
C GLU A 101 -6.24 -18.98 2.43
N GLY A 102 -5.47 -19.70 3.23
CA GLY A 102 -5.48 -21.17 3.23
C GLY A 102 -4.90 -21.81 1.98
N VAL A 103 -4.21 -21.02 1.16
CA VAL A 103 -3.49 -21.45 -0.04
C VAL A 103 -2.05 -20.99 0.08
N ASN A 104 -1.12 -21.89 -0.19
CA ASN A 104 0.31 -21.63 -0.19
C ASN A 104 0.93 -22.16 -1.49
N PHE A 105 2.20 -21.88 -1.71
CA PHE A 105 2.98 -22.55 -2.73
C PHE A 105 4.31 -23.01 -2.15
N SER A 106 4.82 -24.12 -2.66
CA SER A 106 6.14 -24.64 -2.34
C SER A 106 6.96 -24.83 -3.60
N LEU A 107 8.26 -24.68 -3.44
CA LEU A 107 9.25 -24.93 -4.48
C LEU A 107 10.16 -26.06 -4.02
N THR A 108 10.30 -27.08 -4.85
CA THR A 108 11.24 -28.17 -4.60
C THR A 108 11.86 -28.59 -5.92
N ASN A 109 13.19 -28.51 -6.04
CA ASN A 109 13.93 -28.84 -7.25
C ASN A 109 13.36 -28.14 -8.51
N ASN A 110 13.14 -26.82 -8.42
CA ASN A 110 12.55 -25.99 -9.47
C ASN A 110 11.17 -26.46 -9.95
N ARG A 111 10.42 -27.11 -9.06
CA ARG A 111 9.02 -27.45 -9.29
C ARG A 111 8.15 -26.69 -8.30
N LEU A 112 7.29 -25.85 -8.85
CA LEU A 112 6.23 -25.15 -8.13
C LEU A 112 5.09 -26.12 -7.87
N ARG A 113 4.62 -26.17 -6.63
CA ARG A 113 3.36 -26.81 -6.25
C ARG A 113 2.52 -25.79 -5.50
N LEU A 114 1.21 -25.79 -5.77
CA LEU A 114 0.27 -25.06 -4.94
C LEU A 114 -0.21 -26.00 -3.85
N GLU A 115 -0.45 -25.47 -2.67
CA GLU A 115 -0.91 -26.22 -1.51
C GLU A 115 -2.20 -25.59 -1.05
N SER A 116 -3.29 -26.36 -1.01
CA SER A 116 -4.57 -25.87 -0.50
C SER A 116 -5.30 -26.95 0.26
N LYS A 117 -5.99 -26.54 1.32
CA LYS A 117 -6.97 -27.39 2.02
C LYS A 117 -8.33 -27.40 1.31
N SER A 118 -8.54 -26.56 0.30
CA SER A 118 -9.79 -26.47 -0.47
C SER A 118 -9.82 -27.51 -1.58
N ARG A 119 -10.91 -28.29 -1.65
CA ARG A 119 -11.16 -29.23 -2.76
C ARG A 119 -11.28 -28.55 -4.12
N TRP A 120 -11.59 -27.24 -4.14
CA TRP A 120 -11.75 -26.45 -5.36
C TRP A 120 -10.44 -26.07 -6.04
N LEU A 121 -9.31 -26.15 -5.31
CA LEU A 121 -7.98 -26.01 -5.87
C LEU A 121 -7.40 -27.36 -6.34
N GLY A 122 -8.20 -28.42 -6.39
CA GLY A 122 -7.76 -29.80 -6.60
C GLY A 122 -6.85 -30.01 -7.81
N LEU A 123 -7.02 -29.24 -8.91
CA LEU A 123 -6.14 -29.30 -10.08
C LEU A 123 -4.81 -28.53 -9.86
N PHE A 124 -4.90 -27.31 -9.37
CA PHE A 124 -3.77 -26.43 -9.08
C PHE A 124 -2.85 -27.00 -7.99
N GLY A 125 -3.43 -27.64 -6.98
CA GLY A 125 -2.71 -28.13 -5.81
C GLY A 125 -2.01 -29.48 -6.00
N SER A 126 -2.33 -30.21 -7.06
CA SER A 126 -1.81 -31.57 -7.30
C SER A 126 -0.74 -31.63 -8.40
N LEU A 127 -0.68 -30.63 -9.28
CA LEU A 127 0.24 -30.62 -10.42
C LEU A 127 1.53 -29.86 -10.10
N PRO A 128 2.72 -30.50 -10.22
CA PRO A 128 3.97 -29.78 -10.19
C PRO A 128 4.21 -29.06 -11.51
N PHE A 129 4.46 -27.77 -11.46
CA PHE A 129 4.87 -26.97 -12.63
C PHE A 129 6.38 -26.85 -12.66
N VAL A 130 7.00 -27.20 -13.77
CA VAL A 130 8.43 -26.91 -13.97
C VAL A 130 8.60 -25.40 -14.09
N VAL A 131 9.57 -24.86 -13.34
CA VAL A 131 9.87 -23.44 -13.28
C VAL A 131 11.32 -23.23 -13.73
N ASP A 132 11.58 -22.17 -14.50
CA ASP A 132 12.95 -21.74 -14.79
C ASP A 132 13.69 -21.48 -13.46
N PRO A 133 14.93 -21.97 -13.26
CA PRO A 133 15.67 -21.75 -12.01
C PRO A 133 15.76 -20.28 -11.58
N ARG A 134 15.81 -19.33 -12.52
CA ARG A 134 15.80 -17.89 -12.23
C ARG A 134 14.46 -17.48 -11.65
N LEU A 135 13.37 -17.94 -12.23
CA LEU A 135 12.04 -17.64 -11.73
C LEU A 135 11.81 -18.27 -10.33
N ALA A 136 12.38 -19.45 -10.08
CA ALA A 136 12.37 -20.06 -8.75
C ALA A 136 13.07 -19.16 -7.71
N TRP A 137 14.19 -18.51 -8.05
CA TRP A 137 14.86 -17.54 -7.16
C TRP A 137 13.94 -16.36 -6.79
N PHE A 138 13.23 -15.79 -7.77
CA PHE A 138 12.27 -14.72 -7.51
C PHE A 138 11.12 -15.17 -6.60
N MET A 139 10.61 -16.40 -6.80
CA MET A 139 9.56 -16.96 -5.96
C MET A 139 10.04 -17.29 -4.53
N GLU A 140 11.26 -17.82 -4.36
CA GLU A 140 11.85 -18.10 -3.05
C GLU A 140 12.12 -16.82 -2.24
N GLY A 141 12.64 -15.79 -2.91
CA GLY A 141 12.95 -14.51 -2.28
C GLY A 141 11.73 -13.64 -2.02
N GLY A 142 10.87 -13.50 -3.03
CA GLY A 142 9.64 -12.70 -2.97
C GLY A 142 8.50 -13.39 -2.23
N LYS A 143 8.53 -14.72 -2.07
CA LYS A 143 7.50 -15.48 -1.34
C LYS A 143 6.08 -15.13 -1.77
N THR A 144 5.93 -14.71 -3.02
CA THR A 144 4.73 -14.17 -3.63
C THR A 144 4.63 -14.74 -5.03
N LEU A 145 3.43 -15.20 -5.38
CA LEU A 145 3.11 -15.72 -6.70
C LEU A 145 1.80 -15.08 -7.17
N GLY A 146 1.85 -14.41 -8.32
CA GLY A 146 0.65 -14.01 -9.05
C GLY A 146 0.05 -15.21 -9.78
N ILE A 147 -1.27 -15.32 -9.78
CA ILE A 147 -2.01 -16.26 -10.64
C ILE A 147 -2.77 -15.43 -11.64
N CYS A 148 -2.52 -15.64 -12.93
CA CYS A 148 -3.26 -15.03 -14.02
C CYS A 148 -4.09 -16.10 -14.73
N ILE A 149 -5.39 -15.86 -14.86
CA ILE A 149 -6.29 -16.74 -15.60
C ILE A 149 -6.89 -15.94 -16.76
N LYS A 150 -6.62 -16.40 -17.98
CA LYS A 150 -7.23 -15.84 -19.18
C LYS A 150 -8.61 -16.44 -19.37
N THR A 151 -9.63 -15.59 -19.44
CA THR A 151 -11.00 -16.00 -19.77
C THR A 151 -11.33 -15.55 -21.20
N SER A 152 -12.50 -15.94 -21.71
CA SER A 152 -12.98 -15.49 -23.02
C SER A 152 -13.16 -13.96 -23.12
N LYS A 153 -13.36 -13.27 -21.99
CA LYS A 153 -13.71 -11.84 -21.94
C LYS A 153 -12.61 -10.96 -21.36
N THR A 154 -11.81 -11.50 -20.44
CA THR A 154 -10.91 -10.70 -19.61
C THR A 154 -9.79 -11.53 -18.98
N ILE A 155 -8.86 -10.87 -18.31
CA ILE A 155 -7.86 -11.52 -17.45
C ILE A 155 -8.24 -11.28 -16.00
N VAL A 156 -8.24 -12.36 -15.22
CA VAL A 156 -8.46 -12.27 -13.77
C VAL A 156 -7.18 -12.68 -13.05
N VAL A 157 -6.90 -12.04 -11.91
CA VAL A 157 -5.69 -12.27 -11.12
C VAL A 157 -5.97 -12.56 -9.67
N SER A 158 -5.11 -13.37 -9.06
CA SER A 158 -5.05 -13.59 -7.62
C SER A 158 -3.59 -13.59 -7.14
N SER A 159 -3.39 -13.51 -5.82
CA SER A 159 -2.07 -13.51 -5.19
C SER A 159 -1.98 -14.61 -4.14
N ILE A 160 -0.90 -15.38 -4.16
CA ILE A 160 -0.54 -16.30 -3.07
C ILE A 160 0.73 -15.78 -2.41
N THR A 161 0.74 -15.70 -1.08
CA THR A 161 1.92 -15.33 -0.28
C THR A 161 2.23 -16.44 0.71
N SER A 162 3.49 -16.88 0.79
CA SER A 162 3.86 -18.02 1.65
C SER A 162 4.18 -17.68 3.10
N ASP A 163 4.30 -16.40 3.43
CA ASP A 163 4.82 -15.88 4.71
C ASP A 163 3.94 -14.75 5.30
N ASP A 164 2.63 -14.75 5.07
CA ASP A 164 1.67 -13.68 5.45
C ASP A 164 1.93 -12.29 4.82
N TYR A 165 0.90 -11.43 4.89
CA TYR A 165 0.76 -10.12 4.26
C TYR A 165 1.69 -9.02 4.85
N PRO A 166 2.14 -8.01 4.05
CA PRO A 166 1.85 -7.78 2.62
C PRO A 166 2.73 -8.60 1.65
N PRO A 167 2.32 -8.74 0.37
CA PRO A 167 3.13 -9.37 -0.66
C PRO A 167 4.52 -8.72 -0.76
N ARG A 168 5.52 -9.54 -1.09
CA ARG A 168 6.88 -9.08 -1.39
C ARG A 168 7.14 -9.23 -2.88
N ILE A 169 7.68 -8.18 -3.50
CA ILE A 169 8.09 -8.18 -4.90
C ILE A 169 9.60 -7.99 -4.98
N SER A 170 10.20 -8.39 -6.10
CA SER A 170 11.61 -8.11 -6.33
C SER A 170 11.75 -6.80 -7.10
N VAL A 171 12.65 -5.92 -6.65
CA VAL A 171 12.93 -4.63 -7.30
C VAL A 171 14.39 -4.49 -7.67
N HIS A 172 14.65 -3.74 -8.74
CA HIS A 172 15.98 -3.37 -9.21
C HIS A 172 15.96 -1.94 -9.75
N ASN A 173 16.97 -1.13 -9.45
CA ASN A 173 17.05 0.24 -10.00
C ASN A 173 17.29 0.20 -11.53
N GLY A 174 16.46 0.87 -12.32
CA GLY A 174 16.59 0.99 -13.78
C GLY A 174 15.26 1.00 -14.53
N ILE A 175 15.36 1.09 -15.87
CA ILE A 175 14.26 1.03 -16.85
C ILE A 175 14.46 -0.11 -17.85
N LEU A 176 13.40 -0.71 -18.37
CA LEU A 176 13.38 -1.84 -19.30
C LEU A 176 14.12 -1.53 -20.60
N GLU A 177 13.99 -0.29 -21.10
CA GLU A 177 14.61 0.12 -22.36
C GLU A 177 16.13 0.20 -22.32
N SER A 178 16.74 0.18 -21.12
CA SER A 178 18.20 0.28 -21.01
C SER A 178 18.89 -1.02 -21.44
N LYS A 179 19.93 -0.92 -22.28
CA LYS A 179 20.73 -2.09 -22.73
C LYS A 179 21.34 -2.90 -21.57
N SER A 180 21.56 -2.27 -20.41
CA SER A 180 22.04 -2.91 -19.19
C SER A 180 20.96 -3.73 -18.47
N SER A 181 19.68 -3.34 -18.56
CA SER A 181 18.55 -4.07 -17.95
C SER A 181 18.34 -5.45 -18.53
N ARG A 182 18.69 -5.66 -19.80
CA ARG A 182 18.55 -6.98 -20.44
C ARG A 182 19.43 -8.06 -19.82
N GLY A 183 20.61 -7.70 -19.30
CA GLY A 183 21.52 -8.63 -18.61
C GLY A 183 21.30 -8.71 -17.09
N ILE A 184 20.48 -7.82 -16.51
CA ILE A 184 20.25 -7.75 -15.06
C ILE A 184 19.38 -8.92 -14.57
N ILE A 185 18.41 -9.35 -15.38
CA ILE A 185 17.58 -10.53 -15.08
C ILE A 185 18.42 -11.81 -15.07
N ASP A 186 19.49 -11.83 -15.88
CA ASP A 186 20.31 -13.02 -16.07
C ASP A 186 21.43 -13.18 -15.01
N TYR A 187 21.86 -12.11 -14.33
CA TYR A 187 23.13 -12.14 -13.55
C TYR A 187 23.21 -11.32 -12.25
N SER A 188 22.10 -10.93 -11.61
CA SER A 188 22.19 -9.87 -10.60
C SER A 188 21.71 -10.26 -9.20
N ALA A 189 22.65 -10.47 -8.26
CA ALA A 189 22.40 -10.40 -6.81
C ALA A 189 21.94 -9.00 -6.34
N ARG A 190 21.69 -8.05 -7.25
CA ARG A 190 21.28 -6.68 -6.94
C ARG A 190 19.76 -6.50 -6.88
N TRP A 191 18.99 -7.50 -7.31
CA TRP A 191 17.55 -7.53 -7.03
C TRP A 191 17.34 -7.60 -5.51
N LYS A 192 16.40 -6.79 -5.02
CA LYS A 192 16.03 -6.75 -3.60
C LYS A 192 14.58 -7.12 -3.45
N ASN A 193 14.26 -7.98 -2.50
CA ASN A 193 12.87 -8.27 -2.16
C ASN A 193 12.36 -7.20 -1.22
N VAL A 194 11.25 -6.57 -1.59
CA VAL A 194 10.64 -5.46 -0.87
C VAL A 194 9.18 -5.74 -0.59
N TYR A 195 8.73 -5.43 0.61
CA TYR A 195 7.31 -5.42 0.94
C TYR A 195 6.59 -4.34 0.14
N LEU A 196 5.42 -4.72 -0.34
CA LEU A 196 4.54 -3.84 -1.08
C LEU A 196 3.69 -2.99 -0.13
N TYR A 197 4.35 -2.03 0.54
CA TYR A 197 3.66 -1.14 1.49
C TYR A 197 2.70 -0.18 0.80
N ASN A 198 3.09 0.30 -0.40
CA ASN A 198 2.35 1.30 -1.15
C ASN A 198 1.89 0.78 -2.52
N HIS A 199 0.65 0.30 -2.58
CA HIS A 199 0.01 -0.09 -3.84
C HIS A 199 -0.22 1.07 -4.82
N SER A 200 -0.16 2.33 -4.37
CA SER A 200 -0.31 3.50 -5.24
C SER A 200 0.94 3.81 -6.06
N LEU A 201 2.09 3.19 -5.76
CA LEU A 201 3.30 3.30 -6.59
C LEU A 201 3.16 2.59 -7.95
N PHE A 202 2.04 1.88 -8.16
CA PHE A 202 1.81 1.00 -9.31
C PHE A 202 0.77 1.55 -10.30
N SER A 203 0.24 2.74 -10.04
CA SER A 203 -0.47 3.53 -11.05
C SER A 203 0.53 4.40 -11.80
N ASP A 204 0.50 4.40 -13.14
CA ASP A 204 1.27 5.34 -13.96
C ASP A 204 1.17 6.73 -13.36
N ALA A 205 2.32 7.35 -13.04
CA ALA A 205 2.40 8.66 -12.38
C ALA A 205 1.62 9.76 -13.14
N GLN A 206 1.24 9.53 -14.39
CA GLN A 206 0.43 10.42 -15.23
C GLN A 206 -1.10 10.26 -15.04
N SER A 207 -1.56 9.36 -14.18
CA SER A 207 -2.98 8.98 -14.06
C SER A 207 -3.53 8.94 -12.63
N ALA A 208 -2.79 9.48 -11.65
CA ALA A 208 -3.28 9.53 -10.28
C ALA A 208 -4.62 10.30 -10.25
N PRO A 209 -5.70 9.71 -9.71
CA PRO A 209 -6.98 10.41 -9.58
C PRO A 209 -6.81 11.70 -8.77
N ASP A 210 -7.77 12.63 -8.93
CA ASP A 210 -7.84 13.91 -8.20
C ASP A 210 -7.69 13.72 -6.67
N HIS A 211 -8.02 12.52 -6.19
CA HIS A 211 -7.77 12.04 -4.84
C HIS A 211 -6.94 10.77 -4.89
N HIS A 212 -5.86 10.69 -4.11
CA HIS A 212 -5.08 9.46 -3.94
C HIS A 212 -4.38 9.47 -2.58
N TYR A 213 -3.90 8.32 -2.14
CA TYR A 213 -3.06 8.24 -0.94
C TYR A 213 -1.73 7.59 -1.28
N ARG A 214 -0.72 7.85 -0.45
CA ARG A 214 0.56 7.18 -0.46
C ARG A 214 0.80 6.56 0.90
N ALA A 215 1.22 5.30 0.92
CA ALA A 215 1.65 4.64 2.13
C ALA A 215 3.19 4.61 2.20
N TYR A 216 3.70 4.61 3.42
CA TYR A 216 5.12 4.52 3.75
C TYR A 216 5.28 3.54 4.91
N GLY A 217 6.46 2.98 5.07
CA GLY A 217 6.72 2.05 6.16
C GLY A 217 8.19 1.86 6.47
N ALA A 218 8.47 1.45 7.70
CA ALA A 218 9.79 1.01 8.10
C ALA A 218 9.68 -0.22 9.00
N SER A 219 10.52 -1.21 8.74
CA SER A 219 10.75 -2.41 9.53
C SER A 219 12.26 -2.55 9.80
N PRO A 220 12.68 -3.50 10.67
CA PRO A 220 14.10 -3.80 10.85
C PRO A 220 14.81 -4.25 9.57
N GLU A 221 14.07 -4.84 8.63
CA GLU A 221 14.60 -5.41 7.40
C GLU A 221 14.54 -4.45 6.21
N GLN A 222 13.63 -3.46 6.23
CA GLN A 222 13.39 -2.60 5.07
C GLN A 222 12.79 -1.25 5.45
N GLU A 223 13.13 -0.23 4.67
CA GLU A 223 12.53 1.11 4.75
C GLU A 223 11.97 1.53 3.39
N ASP A 224 10.75 2.07 3.41
CA ASP A 224 10.13 2.85 2.34
C ASP A 224 9.59 4.15 2.96
N LEU A 225 10.52 5.09 3.18
CA LEU A 225 10.26 6.37 3.82
C LEU A 225 10.41 7.50 2.79
N PRO A 226 9.74 8.66 2.98
CA PRO A 226 9.92 9.82 2.10
C PRO A 226 11.40 10.16 1.92
N SER A 227 11.88 10.15 0.66
CA SER A 227 13.31 10.24 0.33
C SER A 227 13.88 11.66 0.46
N LYS A 228 13.02 12.69 0.36
CA LYS A 228 13.31 14.08 0.71
C LYS A 228 12.17 14.65 1.53
N ILE A 229 12.48 15.14 2.72
CA ILE A 229 11.54 15.99 3.46
C ILE A 229 11.43 17.31 2.70
N SER A 230 10.28 17.54 2.06
CA SER A 230 10.03 18.70 1.20
C SER A 230 9.60 19.95 1.98
N TYR A 231 9.41 19.85 3.30
CA TYR A 231 8.91 20.96 4.10
C TYR A 231 9.84 22.18 4.02
N LYS A 232 9.41 23.20 3.27
CA LYS A 232 10.13 24.48 3.09
C LYS A 232 9.50 25.64 3.85
N GLY A 233 8.39 25.40 4.56
CA GLY A 233 7.72 26.41 5.38
C GLY A 233 8.51 26.78 6.64
N ALA A 234 8.05 27.83 7.34
CA ALA A 234 8.51 28.18 8.68
C ALA A 234 8.11 27.10 9.71
N CYS A 235 8.55 27.17 10.97
CA CYS A 235 8.15 26.24 12.04
C CYS A 235 6.62 26.01 12.02
N LEU A 236 6.19 24.76 11.88
CA LEU A 236 4.78 24.39 11.78
C LEU A 236 4.01 24.72 13.07
N GLY A 237 4.68 24.71 14.22
CA GLY A 237 4.07 24.99 15.53
C GLY A 237 3.85 26.47 15.84
N CYS A 238 4.75 27.37 15.41
CA CYS A 238 4.69 28.78 15.79
C CYS A 238 4.95 29.79 14.67
N GLY A 239 5.36 29.33 13.47
CA GLY A 239 5.69 30.20 12.34
C GLY A 239 7.07 30.85 12.39
N ALA A 240 7.93 30.52 13.35
CA ALA A 240 9.31 31.01 13.39
C ALA A 240 10.13 30.52 12.17
N ALA A 241 11.01 31.37 11.62
CA ALA A 241 11.80 31.02 10.43
C ALA A 241 12.81 29.88 10.68
N GLU A 242 13.34 29.78 11.90
CA GLU A 242 14.31 28.76 12.30
C GLU A 242 13.66 27.38 12.49
N ARG A 243 14.40 26.34 12.12
CA ARG A 243 13.92 24.94 12.12
C ARG A 243 15.00 24.00 12.66
N SER A 244 14.54 22.93 13.28
CA SER A 244 15.27 21.84 13.89
C SER A 244 14.67 20.52 13.42
N ASN A 245 15.47 19.46 13.39
CA ASN A 245 14.98 18.14 13.01
C ASN A 245 14.11 17.54 14.13
N GLU A 246 12.85 17.30 13.79
CA GLU A 246 11.82 16.68 14.62
C GLU A 246 11.74 15.18 14.32
N HIS A 247 11.49 14.35 15.33
CA HIS A 247 11.10 12.96 15.14
C HIS A 247 9.58 12.89 14.85
N CYS A 248 9.22 12.86 13.56
CA CYS A 248 7.82 12.84 13.13
C CYS A 248 7.12 11.54 13.55
N VAL A 249 7.85 10.42 13.46
CA VAL A 249 7.57 9.23 14.27
C VAL A 249 8.35 9.39 15.57
N PRO A 250 7.69 9.39 16.74
CA PRO A 250 8.38 9.56 18.02
C PRO A 250 9.51 8.53 18.20
N ASN A 251 10.64 8.96 18.74
CA ASN A 251 11.83 8.10 18.84
C ASN A 251 11.57 6.81 19.64
N TRP A 252 10.76 6.91 20.71
CA TRP A 252 10.38 5.75 21.52
C TRP A 252 9.54 4.72 20.74
N VAL A 253 8.76 5.15 19.75
CA VAL A 253 8.03 4.26 18.83
C VAL A 253 9.01 3.55 17.91
N ALA A 254 9.86 4.30 17.23
CA ALA A 254 10.85 3.76 16.29
C ALA A 254 11.81 2.76 16.98
N ALA A 255 12.31 3.12 18.17
CA ALA A 255 13.18 2.27 18.98
C ALA A 255 12.51 0.95 19.37
N LYS A 256 11.26 0.99 19.82
CA LYS A 256 10.51 -0.23 20.18
C LYS A 256 10.24 -1.13 18.97
N GLN A 257 10.02 -0.54 17.81
CA GLN A 257 9.84 -1.27 16.55
C GLN A 257 11.17 -1.69 15.88
N LYS A 258 12.33 -1.34 16.46
CA LYS A 258 13.67 -1.54 15.87
C LYS A 258 13.75 -1.04 14.42
N SER A 259 13.07 0.08 14.16
CA SER A 259 12.94 0.68 12.84
C SER A 259 13.51 2.09 12.87
N LYS A 260 13.88 2.63 11.71
CA LYS A 260 14.36 4.00 11.61
C LYS A 260 13.21 5.00 11.77
N PRO A 261 13.36 6.06 12.58
CA PRO A 261 12.34 7.10 12.67
C PRO A 261 12.32 7.97 11.41
N VAL A 262 11.14 8.44 11.02
CA VAL A 262 11.04 9.59 10.11
C VAL A 262 11.43 10.84 10.88
N THR A 263 12.45 11.56 10.40
CA THR A 263 12.85 12.86 10.93
C THR A 263 12.68 13.95 9.89
N ALA A 264 12.36 15.18 10.30
CA ALA A 264 12.05 16.28 9.37
C ALA A 264 12.30 17.66 10.01
N PRO A 265 12.83 18.66 9.30
CA PRO A 265 12.96 20.02 9.83
C PRO A 265 11.62 20.80 9.87
N VAL A 266 10.63 20.32 10.63
CA VAL A 266 9.27 20.89 10.68
C VAL A 266 9.03 21.86 11.84
N PHE A 267 9.84 21.82 12.90
CA PHE A 267 9.68 22.66 14.09
C PHE A 267 10.95 23.42 14.45
N CYS A 268 10.81 24.62 15.05
CA CYS A 268 11.93 25.24 15.78
C CYS A 268 12.21 24.46 17.07
N VAL A 269 13.40 24.67 17.66
CA VAL A 269 13.83 23.98 18.90
C VAL A 269 12.80 24.11 20.03
N SER A 270 12.22 25.31 20.19
CA SER A 270 11.21 25.55 21.23
C SER A 270 9.94 24.72 21.05
N CYS A 271 9.43 24.59 19.81
CA CYS A 271 8.23 23.79 19.55
C CYS A 271 8.51 22.29 19.64
N ASN A 272 9.67 21.84 19.17
CA ASN A 272 10.13 20.46 19.29
C ASN A 272 10.16 20.04 20.77
N ASN A 273 10.86 20.81 21.62
CA ASN A 273 10.94 20.55 23.06
C ASN A 273 9.54 20.57 23.72
N HIS A 274 8.72 21.57 23.39
CA HIS A 274 7.37 21.69 23.95
C HIS A 274 6.51 20.45 23.66
N PHE A 275 6.43 20.01 22.40
CA PHE A 275 5.65 18.81 22.06
C PHE A 275 6.24 17.53 22.67
N GLY A 276 7.56 17.44 22.78
CA GLY A 276 8.23 16.35 23.51
C GLY A 276 7.80 16.30 24.98
N GLU A 277 7.78 17.44 25.67
CA GLU A 277 7.44 17.55 27.08
C GLU A 277 5.95 17.34 27.38
N VAL A 278 5.06 17.91 26.56
CA VAL A 278 3.61 17.94 26.87
C VAL A 278 2.81 16.80 26.23
N LEU A 279 3.32 16.18 25.16
CA LEU A 279 2.64 15.08 24.47
C LEU A 279 3.44 13.78 24.53
N GLU A 280 4.68 13.76 24.03
CA GLU A 280 5.39 12.50 23.81
C GLU A 280 5.83 11.81 25.11
N LEU A 281 6.45 12.55 26.03
CA LEU A 281 6.90 12.00 27.32
C LEU A 281 5.73 11.50 28.18
N PRO A 282 4.62 12.25 28.36
CA PRO A 282 3.46 11.76 29.09
C PRO A 282 2.86 10.50 28.45
N LEU A 283 2.71 10.49 27.12
CA LEU A 283 2.13 9.34 26.44
C LEU A 283 3.01 8.09 26.58
N ALA A 284 4.32 8.22 26.37
CA ALA A 284 5.28 7.11 26.52
C ALA A 284 5.26 6.50 27.93
N LYS A 285 5.08 7.33 28.97
CA LYS A 285 4.94 6.86 30.36
C LYS A 285 3.62 6.14 30.61
N SER A 286 2.53 6.64 30.05
CA SER A 286 1.17 6.11 30.27
C SER A 286 0.86 4.83 29.49
N SER A 287 1.61 4.53 28.42
CA SER A 287 1.29 3.45 27.48
C SER A 287 2.54 2.65 27.06
N PRO A 288 3.23 1.96 27.99
CA PRO A 288 4.46 1.23 27.68
C PRO A 288 4.24 0.09 26.69
N ASP A 289 3.04 -0.49 26.59
CA ASP A 289 2.71 -1.65 25.76
C ASP A 289 1.77 -1.38 24.57
N TYR A 290 1.47 -0.12 24.28
CA TYR A 290 0.53 0.33 23.22
C TYR A 290 -0.92 -0.16 23.34
N VAL A 291 -1.19 -1.00 24.32
CA VAL A 291 -2.54 -1.27 24.83
C VAL A 291 -2.99 0.03 25.51
N THR A 292 -3.93 0.84 25.01
CA THR A 292 -4.83 0.74 23.88
C THR A 292 -5.47 2.13 23.70
N ALA A 293 -6.00 2.43 22.50
CA ALA A 293 -7.10 3.38 22.35
C ALA A 293 -8.33 3.10 23.26
N LYS A 294 -8.38 1.92 23.88
CA LYS A 294 -9.35 1.46 24.89
C LYS A 294 -8.92 1.80 26.34
N SER A 295 -7.66 2.15 26.62
CA SER A 295 -7.08 2.24 27.98
C SER A 295 -6.17 3.45 28.20
N SER A 296 -6.07 4.42 27.26
CA SER A 296 -5.56 5.71 27.69
C SER A 296 -6.57 6.29 28.68
N ASP A 297 -6.13 6.45 29.93
CA ASP A 297 -6.86 7.19 30.96
C ASP A 297 -7.13 8.64 30.51
N ASP A 298 -6.37 9.12 29.52
CA ASP A 298 -6.54 10.40 28.86
C ASP A 298 -6.70 10.25 27.32
N PRO A 299 -7.95 10.17 26.80
CA PRO A 299 -8.21 10.15 25.36
C PRO A 299 -7.81 11.45 24.65
N LEU A 300 -7.76 12.58 25.37
CA LEU A 300 -7.39 13.87 24.79
C LEU A 300 -5.88 13.97 24.58
N LEU A 301 -5.07 13.47 25.52
CA LEU A 301 -3.62 13.35 25.34
C LEU A 301 -3.29 12.49 24.11
N PHE A 302 -3.90 11.30 24.00
CA PHE A 302 -3.71 10.42 22.84
C PHE A 302 -4.13 11.12 21.53
N SER A 303 -5.29 11.77 21.51
CA SER A 303 -5.80 12.42 20.30
C SER A 303 -4.94 13.60 19.86
N ARG A 304 -4.41 14.39 20.81
CA ARG A 304 -3.46 15.47 20.52
C ARG A 304 -2.14 14.93 19.96
N TRP A 305 -1.62 13.86 20.55
CA TRP A 305 -0.43 13.18 20.01
C TRP A 305 -0.67 12.64 18.59
N ALA A 306 -1.80 11.95 18.37
CA ALA A 306 -2.16 11.41 17.07
C ALA A 306 -2.26 12.50 16.00
N LEU A 307 -2.85 13.67 16.33
CA LEU A 307 -2.87 14.84 15.45
C LEU A 307 -1.47 15.38 15.18
N LYS A 308 -0.63 15.56 16.20
CA LYS A 308 0.77 16.01 16.02
C LYS A 308 1.49 15.09 15.04
N THR A 309 1.45 13.79 15.30
CA THR A 309 2.10 12.78 14.46
C THR A 309 1.56 12.83 13.04
N ALA A 310 0.23 12.85 12.85
CA ALA A 310 -0.41 12.95 11.55
C ALA A 310 0.04 14.18 10.77
N PHE A 311 0.03 15.36 11.39
CA PHE A 311 0.45 16.62 10.75
C PHE A 311 1.94 16.62 10.42
N THR A 312 2.81 16.17 11.32
CA THR A 312 4.26 16.16 11.07
C THR A 312 4.65 15.18 9.98
N LEU A 313 4.06 13.97 9.95
CA LEU A 313 4.33 12.98 8.91
C LEU A 313 3.76 13.39 7.55
N SER A 314 2.56 13.97 7.55
CA SER A 314 1.96 14.52 6.33
C SER A 314 2.81 15.67 5.77
N ALA A 315 3.23 16.62 6.61
CA ALA A 315 4.12 17.70 6.20
C ALA A 315 5.50 17.20 5.74
N ALA A 316 6.03 16.14 6.38
CA ALA A 316 7.26 15.50 5.94
C ALA A 316 7.13 14.77 4.60
N SER A 317 5.90 14.47 4.18
CA SER A 317 5.54 13.77 2.95
C SER A 317 4.86 14.70 1.92
N ASP A 318 5.20 15.99 1.95
CA ASP A 318 4.71 17.03 1.03
C ASP A 318 3.19 17.28 1.01
N ILE A 319 2.47 16.90 2.07
CA ILE A 319 1.07 17.27 2.22
C ILE A 319 0.98 18.65 2.89
N LEU A 320 0.23 19.56 2.26
CA LEU A 320 -0.04 20.87 2.82
C LEU A 320 -0.88 20.75 4.10
N ILE A 321 -0.28 21.17 5.22
CA ILE A 321 -0.95 21.30 6.51
C ILE A 321 -1.29 22.76 6.76
N GLN A 322 -2.55 23.04 7.14
CA GLN A 322 -2.94 24.39 7.53
C GLN A 322 -2.19 24.77 8.83
N PRO A 323 -1.37 25.83 8.84
CA PRO A 323 -0.53 26.15 10.00
C PRO A 323 -1.33 26.36 11.29
N GLU A 324 -2.57 26.85 11.17
CA GLU A 324 -3.45 27.08 12.31
C GLU A 324 -3.77 25.80 13.08
N TRP A 325 -3.91 24.66 12.41
CA TRP A 325 -4.21 23.39 13.09
C TRP A 325 -3.13 23.01 14.09
N MET A 326 -1.86 23.21 13.72
CA MET A 326 -0.74 22.92 14.60
C MET A 326 -0.55 24.00 15.69
N ARG A 327 -0.87 25.27 15.40
CA ARG A 327 -0.81 26.34 16.41
C ARG A 327 -1.83 26.13 17.53
N VAL A 328 -3.07 25.79 17.18
CA VAL A 328 -4.12 25.41 18.14
C VAL A 328 -3.65 24.23 18.98
N LEU A 329 -3.08 23.20 18.34
CA LEU A 329 -2.54 22.04 19.03
C LEU A 329 -1.40 22.39 20.00
N ARG A 330 -0.49 23.28 19.60
CA ARG A 330 0.59 23.81 20.43
C ARG A 330 0.06 24.56 21.66
N ASN A 331 -1.08 25.21 21.55
CA ASN A 331 -1.71 25.91 22.68
C ASN A 331 -2.47 24.95 23.62
N GLY A 332 -2.40 23.64 23.37
CA GLY A 332 -3.04 22.61 24.19
C GLY A 332 -4.49 22.32 23.81
N GLU A 333 -5.01 23.00 22.80
CA GLU A 333 -6.38 22.90 22.30
C GLU A 333 -6.50 21.88 21.15
N MET A 334 -7.74 21.51 20.79
CA MET A 334 -8.00 20.62 19.66
C MET A 334 -8.50 21.41 18.45
N PRO A 335 -7.87 21.31 17.27
CA PRO A 335 -8.38 21.96 16.07
C PRO A 335 -9.77 21.42 15.70
N GLU A 336 -10.64 22.32 15.22
CA GLU A 336 -12.03 21.99 14.94
C GLU A 336 -12.22 21.02 13.77
N GLY A 337 -13.25 20.17 13.90
CA GLY A 337 -13.70 19.25 12.85
C GLY A 337 -12.85 17.99 12.71
N PHE A 338 -11.82 17.80 13.54
CA PHE A 338 -11.03 16.57 13.55
C PHE A 338 -11.70 15.44 14.33
N GLU A 339 -11.55 14.24 13.81
CA GLU A 339 -11.95 12.99 14.43
C GLU A 339 -10.74 12.06 14.51
N VAL A 340 -10.58 11.40 15.65
CA VAL A 340 -9.53 10.40 15.85
C VAL A 340 -10.17 9.06 16.12
N PHE A 341 -9.83 8.07 15.31
CA PHE A 341 -10.25 6.68 15.49
C PHE A 341 -9.02 5.86 15.80
N ALA A 342 -9.12 4.88 16.70
CA ALA A 342 -7.97 4.05 17.00
C ALA A 342 -8.35 2.68 17.53
N SER A 343 -7.48 1.70 17.27
CA SER A 343 -7.61 0.32 17.74
C SER A 343 -6.28 -0.18 18.28
N GLY A 344 -6.34 -0.97 19.35
CA GLY A 344 -5.19 -1.77 19.81
C GLY A 344 -5.14 -3.16 19.17
N ASP A 345 -6.20 -3.56 18.47
CA ASP A 345 -6.37 -4.89 17.89
C ASP A 345 -5.76 -4.91 16.47
N CYS A 346 -4.45 -4.69 16.40
CA CYS A 346 -3.65 -4.68 15.17
C CYS A 346 -2.44 -5.58 15.36
N SER A 347 -2.28 -6.59 14.51
CA SER A 347 -1.09 -7.43 14.48
C SER A 347 -0.29 -7.14 13.22
N MET A 348 0.98 -6.77 13.41
CA MET A 348 1.92 -6.52 12.32
C MET A 348 3.30 -7.00 12.73
N ARG A 349 4.14 -7.35 11.75
CA ARG A 349 5.58 -7.57 11.98
C ARG A 349 6.22 -6.32 12.61
N PRO A 350 7.36 -6.46 13.32
CA PRO A 350 8.08 -5.31 13.87
C PRO A 350 8.27 -4.22 12.81
N GLY A 351 7.90 -2.99 13.15
CA GLY A 351 7.86 -1.88 12.22
C GLY A 351 6.64 -0.98 12.42
N TYR A 352 6.53 0.02 11.57
CA TYR A 352 5.36 0.89 11.48
C TYR A 352 5.05 1.20 10.01
N MET A 353 3.81 1.57 9.75
CA MET A 353 3.34 2.09 8.49
C MET A 353 2.49 3.34 8.71
N PHE A 354 2.46 4.21 7.72
CA PHE A 354 1.54 5.34 7.70
C PHE A 354 1.10 5.66 6.28
N ALA A 355 -0.09 6.21 6.12
CA ALA A 355 -0.58 6.70 4.84
C ALA A 355 -1.03 8.15 4.92
N VAL A 356 -0.60 8.93 3.92
CA VAL A 356 -0.93 10.33 3.73
C VAL A 356 -1.82 10.47 2.50
N THR A 357 -2.71 11.45 2.50
CA THR A 357 -3.70 11.61 1.41
C THR A 357 -3.48 12.92 0.66
N HIS A 358 -3.40 12.82 -0.67
CA HIS A 358 -3.49 13.93 -1.59
C HIS A 358 -4.94 14.14 -1.99
N PHE A 359 -5.44 15.33 -1.74
CA PHE A 359 -6.77 15.76 -2.13
C PHE A 359 -6.70 16.79 -3.26
N SER A 360 -7.78 16.92 -4.02
CA SER A 360 -7.92 17.99 -5.00
C SER A 360 -7.87 19.35 -4.30
N GLN A 361 -7.56 20.41 -5.06
CA GLN A 361 -7.43 21.74 -4.47
C GLN A 361 -8.71 22.23 -3.78
N SER A 362 -9.90 21.81 -4.25
CA SER A 362 -11.17 22.17 -3.62
C SER A 362 -11.30 21.52 -2.25
N GLU A 363 -10.99 20.23 -2.13
CA GLU A 363 -11.02 19.50 -0.87
C GLU A 363 -9.97 20.02 0.12
N VAL A 364 -8.76 20.36 -0.36
CA VAL A 364 -7.72 21.00 0.47
C VAL A 364 -8.19 22.36 1.00
N LYS A 365 -8.84 23.19 0.17
CA LYS A 365 -9.39 24.49 0.59
C LYS A 365 -10.51 24.35 1.63
N ASN A 366 -11.32 23.30 1.52
CA ASN A 366 -12.33 22.94 2.53
C ASN A 366 -11.69 22.35 3.81
N GLY A 367 -10.38 22.11 3.79
CA GLY A 367 -9.61 21.54 4.88
C GLY A 367 -9.89 20.05 5.10
N THR A 368 -10.29 19.33 4.06
CA THR A 368 -10.42 17.87 4.11
C THR A 368 -9.06 17.25 4.37
N PHE A 369 -9.00 16.31 5.31
CA PHE A 369 -7.76 15.66 5.72
C PHE A 369 -8.02 14.22 6.13
N VAL A 370 -7.16 13.31 5.66
CA VAL A 370 -7.19 11.89 6.03
C VAL A 370 -5.76 11.40 6.16
N PHE A 371 -5.45 10.84 7.32
CA PHE A 371 -4.18 10.23 7.65
C PHE A 371 -4.41 8.95 8.42
N SER A 372 -3.53 7.97 8.24
CA SER A 372 -3.53 6.76 9.06
C SER A 372 -2.12 6.34 9.43
N PHE A 373 -2.00 5.70 10.59
CA PHE A 373 -0.77 5.14 11.11
C PHE A 373 -1.08 3.81 11.79
N TRP A 374 -0.25 2.81 11.59
CA TRP A 374 -0.38 1.55 12.30
C TRP A 374 0.95 0.86 12.53
N MET A 375 1.00 0.13 13.63
CA MET A 375 2.08 -0.75 14.05
C MET A 375 1.49 -1.88 14.88
N ASN A 376 2.34 -2.80 15.32
CA ASN A 376 1.88 -3.86 16.23
C ASN A 376 1.24 -3.26 17.49
N ASN A 377 0.02 -3.69 17.81
CA ASN A 377 -0.83 -3.25 18.91
C ASN A 377 -1.32 -1.78 18.87
N LEU A 378 -1.14 -1.05 17.77
CA LEU A 378 -1.72 0.29 17.62
C LEU A 378 -2.02 0.60 16.17
N ALA A 379 -3.24 1.01 15.89
CA ALA A 379 -3.61 1.68 14.66
C ALA A 379 -4.46 2.91 14.99
N PHE A 380 -4.24 4.02 14.28
CA PHE A 380 -5.09 5.19 14.38
C PHE A 380 -5.29 5.90 13.05
N PHE A 381 -6.41 6.60 12.95
CA PHE A 381 -6.82 7.39 11.81
C PHE A 381 -7.17 8.79 12.30
N VAL A 382 -6.68 9.79 11.59
CA VAL A 382 -7.04 11.19 11.78
C VAL A 382 -7.81 11.62 10.56
N VAL A 383 -9.06 12.03 10.77
CA VAL A 383 -9.99 12.40 9.71
C VAL A 383 -10.54 13.79 9.99
N ARG A 384 -10.67 14.61 8.95
CA ARG A 384 -11.40 15.87 8.98
C ARG A 384 -12.19 16.05 7.70
N LYS A 385 -13.47 16.36 7.86
CA LYS A 385 -14.31 16.97 6.82
C LYS A 385 -15.28 17.92 7.51
N MET A 386 -15.35 19.16 7.07
CA MET A 386 -16.22 20.15 7.70
C MET A 386 -17.68 19.69 7.73
N ASN A 387 -18.36 19.98 8.84
CA ASN A 387 -19.80 19.70 9.05
C ASN A 387 -20.21 18.23 8.87
N SER A 388 -19.28 17.28 9.01
CA SER A 388 -19.55 15.86 8.91
C SER A 388 -18.84 15.10 10.03
N LEU A 389 -19.60 14.31 10.80
CA LEU A 389 -19.03 13.30 11.69
C LEU A 389 -19.08 11.95 10.99
N HIS A 390 -17.95 11.29 10.91
CA HIS A 390 -17.83 10.01 10.24
C HIS A 390 -17.99 8.87 11.25
N GLN A 391 -18.59 7.79 10.77
CA GLN A 391 -18.57 6.53 11.51
C GLN A 391 -17.71 5.56 10.71
N ILE A 392 -16.57 5.15 11.25
CA ILE A 392 -15.75 4.09 10.66
C ILE A 392 -16.20 2.78 11.32
N PRO A 393 -16.95 1.90 10.62
CA PRO A 393 -17.71 0.83 11.28
C PRO A 393 -16.86 -0.14 12.11
N VAL A 394 -15.59 -0.30 11.74
CA VAL A 394 -14.64 -1.26 12.32
C VAL A 394 -13.67 -0.64 13.33
N LEU A 395 -13.67 0.69 13.52
CA LEU A 395 -12.78 1.36 14.46
C LEU A 395 -13.56 2.22 15.46
N PRO A 396 -13.26 2.11 16.78
CA PRO A 396 -13.82 3.04 17.74
C PRO A 396 -13.30 4.44 17.48
N ARG A 397 -14.20 5.42 17.64
CA ARG A 397 -13.82 6.83 17.71
C ARG A 397 -13.35 7.15 19.11
N VAL A 398 -12.22 7.84 19.23
CA VAL A 398 -11.63 8.33 20.48
C VAL A 398 -11.96 9.81 20.70
N TYR A 399 -12.02 10.60 19.63
CA TYR A 399 -12.31 12.04 19.64
C TYR A 399 -13.20 12.43 18.45
N PRO A 400 -14.15 13.39 18.58
CA PRO A 400 -14.43 14.25 19.74
C PRO A 400 -15.23 13.58 20.86
N SER A 401 -15.89 12.46 20.57
CA SER A 401 -16.60 11.65 21.56
C SER A 401 -16.34 10.18 21.31
N ARG A 402 -16.24 9.43 22.41
CA ARG A 402 -16.03 7.98 22.35
C ARG A 402 -17.25 7.31 21.76
N ILE A 403 -17.06 6.62 20.63
CA ILE A 403 -18.09 5.79 19.99
C ILE A 403 -17.50 4.41 19.76
N ALA A 404 -18.21 3.38 20.22
CA ALA A 404 -17.84 1.98 19.99
C ALA A 404 -17.92 1.63 18.50
N PRO A 405 -17.11 0.67 18.01
CA PRO A 405 -17.26 0.18 16.64
C PRO A 405 -18.65 -0.45 16.46
N GLN A 406 -19.21 -0.35 15.25
CA GLN A 406 -20.50 -0.97 14.92
C GLN A 406 -20.40 -2.48 14.85
N TYR A 407 -19.25 -3.01 14.39
CA TYR A 407 -18.98 -4.43 14.27
C TYR A 407 -17.58 -4.75 14.79
N LEU A 408 -17.43 -5.87 15.48
CA LEU A 408 -16.12 -6.43 15.81
C LEU A 408 -15.55 -7.09 14.55
N SER A 409 -14.32 -6.72 14.18
CA SER A 409 -13.62 -7.38 13.09
C SER A 409 -13.18 -8.77 13.57
N HIS A 410 -13.71 -9.83 12.96
CA HIS A 410 -13.36 -11.23 13.30
C HIS A 410 -12.18 -11.76 12.46
N GLY A 411 -11.68 -10.96 11.52
CA GLY A 411 -10.41 -11.14 10.80
C GLY A 411 -9.57 -9.87 10.93
N GLY A 412 -8.25 -9.95 10.72
CA GLY A 412 -7.36 -8.79 10.77
C GLY A 412 -7.86 -7.63 9.89
N ILE A 413 -7.65 -6.39 10.32
CA ILE A 413 -8.06 -5.20 9.56
C ILE A 413 -6.98 -4.87 8.54
N ASP A 414 -7.32 -4.87 7.24
CA ASP A 414 -6.47 -4.24 6.21
C ASP A 414 -6.61 -2.71 6.32
N PHE A 415 -5.68 -2.09 7.04
CA PHE A 415 -5.67 -0.65 7.31
C PHE A 415 -5.49 0.19 6.05
N THR A 416 -4.75 -0.30 5.06
CA THR A 416 -4.58 0.40 3.80
C THR A 416 -5.90 0.41 3.01
N LYS A 417 -6.75 -0.63 3.14
CA LYS A 417 -8.06 -0.74 2.45
C LYS A 417 -9.09 0.10 3.16
N LEU A 418 -9.00 0.11 4.49
CA LEU A 418 -9.77 0.98 5.33
C LEU A 418 -9.49 2.45 5.02
N HIS A 419 -8.21 2.84 4.85
CA HIS A 419 -7.81 4.18 4.45
C HIS A 419 -8.44 4.58 3.11
N ALA A 420 -8.33 3.70 2.11
CA ALA A 420 -8.96 3.92 0.80
C ALA A 420 -10.48 4.16 0.93
N LYS A 421 -11.19 3.28 1.63
CA LYS A 421 -12.64 3.38 1.85
C LYS A 421 -13.06 4.65 2.60
N ILE A 422 -12.23 5.15 3.51
CA ILE A 422 -12.47 6.41 4.21
C ILE A 422 -12.44 7.57 3.22
N ILE A 423 -11.44 7.60 2.33
CA ILE A 423 -11.34 8.62 1.28
C ILE A 423 -12.56 8.54 0.36
N GLU A 424 -12.90 7.36 -0.15
CA GLU A 424 -14.06 7.17 -1.03
C GLU A 424 -15.36 7.63 -0.39
N ARG A 425 -15.53 7.38 0.92
CA ARG A 425 -16.72 7.83 1.66
C ARG A 425 -16.73 9.34 1.85
N ILE A 426 -15.56 9.96 2.02
CA ILE A 426 -15.42 11.40 2.18
C ILE A 426 -15.65 12.11 0.85
N THR A 427 -15.08 11.64 -0.25
CA THR A 427 -15.14 12.32 -1.55
C THR A 427 -16.37 11.92 -2.35
N GLY A 428 -16.92 10.72 -2.12
CA GLY A 428 -17.94 10.12 -2.98
C GLY A 428 -17.36 9.51 -4.25
N GLU A 429 -16.03 9.52 -4.42
CA GLU A 429 -15.32 9.05 -5.61
C GLU A 429 -14.59 7.76 -5.30
N ALA A 430 -14.76 6.75 -6.16
CA ALA A 430 -14.01 5.50 -6.05
C ALA A 430 -12.52 5.77 -6.31
N LEU A 431 -11.66 5.29 -5.40
CA LEU A 431 -10.22 5.35 -5.58
C LEU A 431 -9.81 4.23 -6.52
N ASP A 432 -9.73 4.56 -7.80
CA ASP A 432 -9.36 3.62 -8.83
C ASP A 432 -7.84 3.67 -9.08
N PHE A 433 -7.12 2.79 -8.39
CA PHE A 433 -5.68 2.59 -8.61
C PHE A 433 -5.36 1.93 -9.97
N THR A 434 -6.38 1.65 -10.80
CA THR A 434 -6.26 0.97 -12.11
C THR A 434 -6.58 1.86 -13.31
N LYS A 435 -6.91 3.14 -13.12
CA LYS A 435 -7.36 4.02 -14.21
C LYS A 435 -6.22 4.78 -14.90
N SER A 436 -5.56 4.16 -15.87
CA SER A 436 -5.19 4.91 -17.07
C SER A 436 -6.47 5.09 -17.91
N ASN A 437 -6.89 6.33 -18.12
CA ASN A 437 -8.18 6.70 -18.73
C ASN A 437 -8.50 5.92 -20.03
N PRO A 438 -9.63 5.19 -20.12
CA PRO A 438 -10.18 4.84 -21.42
C PRO A 438 -10.71 6.12 -22.06
N LYS A 439 -10.02 6.63 -23.09
CA LYS A 439 -10.67 7.55 -24.03
C LYS A 439 -11.90 6.83 -24.57
N LYS A 440 -13.10 7.32 -24.25
CA LYS A 440 -14.32 6.96 -24.96
C LYS A 440 -14.12 7.31 -26.44
N VAL A 441 -13.75 6.32 -27.25
CA VAL A 441 -13.96 6.39 -28.69
C VAL A 441 -15.47 6.40 -28.86
N LYS A 442 -16.03 7.59 -29.11
CA LYS A 442 -17.40 7.70 -29.60
C LYS A 442 -17.45 6.86 -30.88
N SER A 443 -18.19 5.77 -30.87
CA SER A 443 -18.61 5.13 -32.12
C SER A 443 -19.43 6.18 -32.89
N ARG A 444 -18.83 6.78 -33.92
CA ARG A 444 -19.64 7.37 -34.98
C ARG A 444 -20.41 6.21 -35.60
N ARG A 445 -21.73 6.23 -35.40
CA ARG A 445 -22.63 5.59 -36.35
C ARG A 445 -22.54 6.40 -37.63
N GLU A 446 -21.97 5.80 -38.66
CA GLU A 446 -22.40 5.97 -40.05
C GLU A 446 -22.66 4.58 -40.62
#